data_AF-A0A1F9VFU8-F1
#
_entry.id   AF-A0A1F9VFU8-F1
#
_cell.length_a   1.000
_cell.length_b   1.000
_cell.length_c   1.000
_cell.angle_alpha   90.00
_cell.angle_beta   90.00
_cell.angle_gamma   90.00
#
_symmetry.space_group_name_H-M   'P 1'
#
loop_
_entity.id
_entity.type
_entity.pdbx_description
1 polymer ?
#
loop_
_entity_poly.entity_id
_entity_poly.type
_entity_poly.pdbx_seq_one_letter_code
_entity_poly.pdbx_strand_id
1 'polypeptide(L)'
;MALKKIEKVIKAEGKPDIIIRLARVQDMRRIQMLYAEIYGSSYSVPIVTDKEKMRHAIEDNDYYWLVAECQDRVVGSLVYALDLTYRNSKAFGAVVSQEFRKHNLAFMMMKLVLDDITTNKDLVDLVYATTRTANHAPQKLTESLGFIKLGIFPNTHKVQDNETHCLTAYLTEKALQRRRRKPRIIPEVAPFYDIVRKQISLERPQIKNVKGEYSDHTQKIPLLNFEAITAQEFIKHRYKKIKQTSFFEHTVMPFHDPNLLLITPDQGTEVYMTFNAKDKYSVVVAGMTNEKSFAVVLESIARKVSELGMAYVEVIIDAYSPSIQRDALDARFIPSAYFPCAKRMGGKRYDCVIFSRTFEVLDFRNVKIISLYKNFLREYLKLWRENYIELVFKTEQK
;
A
#
# COMPACT_ATOMS: atom_id res chain seq x y z
N MET A 1 -30.15 2.25 -1.26
CA MET A 1 -28.76 2.74 -1.41
C MET A 1 -28.80 4.25 -1.49
N ALA A 2 -27.97 4.95 -0.70
CA ALA A 2 -27.95 6.42 -0.72
C ALA A 2 -27.31 6.91 -2.03
N LEU A 3 -28.00 7.81 -2.76
CA LEU A 3 -27.42 8.47 -3.93
C LEU A 3 -26.12 9.19 -3.53
N LYS A 4 -25.04 8.93 -4.26
CA LYS A 4 -23.83 9.76 -4.18
C LYS A 4 -24.18 11.13 -4.75
N LYS A 5 -24.06 12.17 -3.93
CA LYS A 5 -24.26 13.55 -4.36
C LYS A 5 -23.08 14.39 -3.87
N ILE A 6 -22.12 14.59 -4.75
CA ILE A 6 -21.02 15.54 -4.55
C ILE A 6 -21.06 16.49 -5.75
N GLU A 7 -21.41 17.74 -5.48
CA GLU A 7 -21.34 18.84 -6.43
C GLU A 7 -20.94 20.10 -5.67
N LYS A 8 -19.92 20.81 -6.17
CA LYS A 8 -19.46 22.07 -5.57
C LYS A 8 -18.95 23.01 -6.66
N VAL A 9 -19.50 24.22 -6.67
CA VAL A 9 -19.06 25.30 -7.56
C VAL A 9 -18.05 26.17 -6.83
N ILE A 10 -16.93 26.47 -7.48
CA ILE A 10 -15.88 27.36 -7.00
C ILE A 10 -15.83 28.54 -7.96
N LYS A 11 -16.20 29.72 -7.45
CA LYS A 11 -16.06 30.97 -8.19
C LYS A 11 -14.61 31.42 -8.15
N ALA A 12 -14.04 31.73 -9.30
CA ALA A 12 -12.70 32.31 -9.41
C ALA A 12 -12.83 33.72 -9.99
N GLU A 13 -12.36 34.74 -9.26
CA GLU A 13 -12.44 36.13 -9.71
C GLU A 13 -11.78 36.31 -11.09
N GLY A 14 -12.54 36.86 -12.05
CA GLY A 14 -12.08 37.07 -13.42
C GLY A 14 -11.82 35.79 -14.23
N LYS A 15 -12.24 34.62 -13.74
CA LYS A 15 -12.08 33.33 -14.40
C LYS A 15 -13.41 32.57 -14.46
N PRO A 16 -13.54 31.59 -15.37
CA PRO A 16 -14.72 30.73 -15.39
C PRO A 16 -14.85 29.92 -14.10
N ASP A 17 -16.10 29.64 -13.72
CA ASP A 17 -16.41 28.81 -12.56
C ASP A 17 -15.85 27.40 -12.71
N ILE A 18 -15.34 26.84 -11.61
CA ILE A 18 -14.87 25.47 -11.54
C ILE A 18 -15.91 24.62 -10.83
N ILE A 19 -16.38 23.56 -11.46
CA ILE A 19 -17.39 22.65 -10.92
C ILE A 19 -16.71 21.34 -10.53
N ILE A 20 -16.73 21.01 -9.25
CA ILE A 20 -16.35 19.68 -8.75
C ILE A 20 -17.60 18.82 -8.75
N ARG A 21 -17.57 17.67 -9.43
CA ARG A 21 -18.68 16.71 -9.52
C ARG A 21 -18.19 15.27 -9.62
N LEU A 22 -19.10 14.32 -9.47
CA LEU A 22 -18.83 12.93 -9.84
C LEU A 22 -18.48 12.81 -11.33
N ALA A 23 -17.53 11.94 -11.63
CA ALA A 23 -17.16 11.58 -12.99
C ALA A 23 -18.32 10.81 -13.66
N ARG A 24 -18.41 10.96 -14.97
CA ARG A 24 -19.35 10.25 -15.85
C ARG A 24 -18.54 9.47 -16.87
N VAL A 25 -19.16 8.47 -17.50
CA VAL A 25 -18.53 7.67 -18.55
C VAL A 25 -17.98 8.55 -19.69
N GLN A 26 -18.64 9.67 -19.99
CA GLN A 26 -18.16 10.62 -21.02
C GLN A 26 -16.83 11.30 -20.63
N ASP A 27 -16.48 11.38 -19.35
CA ASP A 27 -15.25 12.02 -18.87
C ASP A 27 -14.02 11.13 -19.03
N MET A 28 -14.18 9.83 -19.28
CA MET A 28 -13.09 8.84 -19.27
C MET A 28 -11.87 9.27 -20.09
N ARG A 29 -12.10 9.65 -21.35
CA ARG A 29 -11.02 10.07 -22.25
C ARG A 29 -10.33 11.35 -21.77
N ARG A 30 -11.10 12.32 -21.25
CA ARG A 30 -10.57 13.61 -20.75
C ARG A 30 -9.72 13.39 -19.49
N ILE A 31 -10.15 12.50 -18.60
CA ILE A 31 -9.38 12.09 -17.42
C ILE A 31 -8.07 11.43 -17.87
N GLN A 32 -8.11 10.46 -18.79
CA GLN A 32 -6.90 9.77 -19.28
C GLN A 32 -5.90 10.75 -19.90
N MET A 33 -6.38 11.71 -20.69
CA MET A 33 -5.55 12.77 -21.26
C MET A 33 -4.89 13.62 -20.17
N LEU A 34 -5.63 14.00 -19.12
CA LEU A 34 -5.09 14.78 -18.00
C LEU A 34 -3.99 14.01 -17.23
N TYR A 35 -4.18 12.70 -17.00
CA TYR A 35 -3.12 11.88 -16.38
C TYR A 35 -1.88 11.77 -17.28
N ALA A 36 -2.07 11.58 -18.59
CA ALA A 36 -0.96 11.51 -19.54
C ALA A 36 -0.21 12.85 -19.63
N GLU A 37 -0.90 13.99 -19.58
CA GLU A 37 -0.31 15.34 -19.58
C GLU A 37 0.59 15.57 -18.36
N ILE A 38 0.17 15.12 -17.18
CA ILE A 38 0.87 15.42 -15.92
C ILE A 38 1.91 14.37 -15.54
N TYR A 39 1.64 13.08 -15.80
CA TYR A 39 2.51 11.98 -15.39
C TYR A 39 3.22 11.28 -16.55
N GLY A 40 2.91 11.64 -17.80
CA GLY A 40 3.48 11.02 -18.99
C GLY A 40 2.88 9.64 -19.31
N SER A 41 3.35 9.04 -20.40
CA SER A 41 2.92 7.72 -20.89
C SER A 41 3.30 6.55 -19.95
N SER A 42 4.19 6.81 -19.01
CA SER A 42 4.70 5.85 -18.03
C SER A 42 3.72 5.57 -16.89
N TYR A 43 2.64 6.36 -16.71
CA TYR A 43 1.66 6.10 -15.66
C TYR A 43 1.10 4.67 -15.75
N SER A 44 1.21 3.89 -14.67
CA SER A 44 0.97 2.44 -14.67
C SER A 44 -0.30 2.00 -13.96
N VAL A 45 -1.01 2.91 -13.27
CA VAL A 45 -2.12 2.53 -12.39
C VAL A 45 -3.32 2.05 -13.21
N PRO A 46 -3.70 0.75 -13.12
CA PRO A 46 -4.68 0.16 -14.02
C PRO A 46 -6.05 0.81 -13.97
N ILE A 47 -6.49 1.32 -12.82
CA ILE A 47 -7.81 1.96 -12.69
C ILE A 47 -7.99 3.14 -13.67
N VAL A 48 -6.90 3.80 -14.07
CA VAL A 48 -6.91 4.93 -15.01
C VAL A 48 -6.60 4.46 -16.44
N THR A 49 -5.67 3.51 -16.60
CA THR A 49 -5.16 3.12 -17.92
C THR A 49 -5.98 2.03 -18.61
N ASP A 50 -6.67 1.19 -17.85
CA ASP A 50 -7.54 0.12 -18.35
C ASP A 50 -8.97 0.65 -18.51
N LYS A 51 -9.50 0.57 -19.74
CA LYS A 51 -10.81 1.09 -20.10
C LYS A 51 -11.95 0.44 -19.31
N GLU A 52 -11.92 -0.87 -19.14
CA GLU A 52 -13.01 -1.61 -18.50
C GLU A 52 -12.97 -1.39 -16.99
N LYS A 53 -11.78 -1.38 -16.37
CA LYS A 53 -11.62 -1.03 -14.96
C LYS A 53 -12.05 0.40 -14.67
N MET A 54 -11.70 1.33 -15.56
CA MET A 54 -12.10 2.74 -15.41
C MET A 54 -13.62 2.91 -15.52
N ARG A 55 -14.25 2.29 -16.52
CA ARG A 55 -15.71 2.30 -16.68
C ARG A 55 -16.37 1.75 -15.42
N HIS A 56 -15.95 0.56 -14.98
CA HIS A 56 -16.48 -0.07 -13.77
C HIS A 56 -16.36 0.86 -12.56
N ALA A 57 -15.19 1.46 -12.32
CA ALA A 57 -15.00 2.38 -11.20
C ALA A 57 -15.80 3.70 -11.30
N ILE A 58 -16.23 4.13 -12.49
CA ILE A 58 -17.12 5.30 -12.64
C ILE A 58 -18.57 4.92 -12.35
N GLU A 59 -18.98 3.72 -12.76
CA GLU A 59 -20.37 3.24 -12.66
C GLU A 59 -20.68 2.61 -11.27
N ASP A 60 -19.67 2.12 -10.56
CA ASP A 60 -19.82 1.33 -9.34
C ASP A 60 -19.95 2.18 -8.05
N ASN A 61 -20.72 1.68 -7.08
CA ASN A 61 -20.97 2.33 -5.81
C ASN A 61 -19.78 2.28 -4.83
N ASP A 62 -18.83 1.39 -5.05
CA ASP A 62 -17.64 1.22 -4.23
C ASP A 62 -16.51 2.20 -4.60
N TYR A 63 -16.72 3.09 -5.56
CA TYR A 63 -15.72 4.07 -5.99
C TYR A 63 -16.20 5.51 -5.92
N TYR A 64 -15.37 6.41 -5.44
CA TYR A 64 -15.61 7.85 -5.53
C TYR A 64 -14.65 8.43 -6.54
N TRP A 65 -15.13 8.64 -7.77
CA TRP A 65 -14.37 9.30 -8.82
C TRP A 65 -14.93 10.71 -9.03
N LEU A 66 -14.17 11.73 -8.65
CA LEU A 66 -14.50 13.13 -8.87
C LEU A 66 -13.71 13.71 -10.03
N VAL A 67 -14.33 14.64 -10.74
CA VAL A 67 -13.67 15.56 -11.69
C VAL A 67 -13.89 17.00 -11.25
N ALA A 68 -12.89 17.84 -11.49
CA ALA A 68 -13.05 19.28 -11.51
C ALA A 68 -13.11 19.74 -12.98
N GLU A 69 -14.18 20.45 -13.33
CA GLU A 69 -14.47 20.89 -14.69
C GLU A 69 -14.48 22.42 -14.76
N CYS A 70 -13.89 22.97 -15.82
CA CYS A 70 -13.87 24.39 -16.12
C CYS A 70 -14.04 24.55 -17.64
N GLN A 71 -15.07 25.27 -18.10
CA GLN A 71 -15.40 25.45 -19.53
C GLN A 71 -15.39 24.13 -20.32
N ASP A 72 -16.12 23.12 -19.85
CA ASP A 72 -16.20 21.78 -20.45
C ASP A 72 -14.87 20.99 -20.54
N ARG A 73 -13.80 21.47 -19.88
CA ARG A 73 -12.51 20.78 -19.75
C ARG A 73 -12.37 20.19 -18.36
N VAL A 74 -12.00 18.91 -18.29
CA VAL A 74 -11.58 18.28 -17.02
C VAL A 74 -10.19 18.81 -16.67
N VAL A 75 -10.11 19.59 -15.58
CA VAL A 75 -8.88 20.22 -15.07
C VAL A 75 -8.37 19.57 -13.78
N GLY A 76 -9.17 18.67 -13.18
CA GLY A 76 -8.76 17.84 -12.04
C GLY A 76 -9.49 16.50 -12.03
N SER A 77 -8.84 15.47 -11.49
CA SER A 77 -9.45 14.16 -11.28
C SER A 77 -8.93 13.55 -9.98
N LEU A 78 -9.82 12.86 -9.26
CA LEU A 78 -9.52 12.17 -8.00
C LEU A 78 -10.31 10.87 -7.93
N VAL A 79 -9.67 9.77 -7.56
CA VAL A 79 -10.34 8.47 -7.39
C VAL A 79 -10.01 7.81 -6.05
N TYR A 80 -11.07 7.39 -5.36
CA TYR A 80 -11.05 6.56 -4.16
C TYR A 80 -11.76 5.26 -4.46
N ALA A 81 -11.27 4.15 -3.90
CA ALA A 81 -12.06 2.93 -3.78
C ALA A 81 -12.39 2.69 -2.30
N LEU A 82 -13.53 2.07 -2.06
CA LEU A 82 -14.05 1.71 -0.75
C LEU A 82 -14.16 0.18 -0.72
N ASP A 83 -13.88 -0.38 0.45
CA ASP A 83 -14.32 -1.73 0.79
C ASP A 83 -15.23 -1.57 2.00
N LEU A 84 -16.54 -1.65 1.74
CA LEU A 84 -17.57 -1.46 2.76
C LEU A 84 -17.62 -2.62 3.76
N THR A 85 -17.22 -3.82 3.32
CA THR A 85 -17.13 -5.00 4.19
C THR A 85 -16.02 -4.80 5.21
N TYR A 86 -14.86 -4.32 4.76
CA TYR A 86 -13.71 -4.05 5.61
C TYR A 86 -13.73 -2.68 6.28
N ARG A 87 -14.61 -1.79 5.80
CA ARG A 87 -14.75 -0.38 6.21
C ARG A 87 -13.45 0.38 6.10
N ASN A 88 -12.74 0.24 4.99
CA ASN A 88 -11.57 1.06 4.66
C ASN A 88 -11.73 1.66 3.25
N SER A 89 -10.90 2.66 2.95
CA SER A 89 -10.79 3.25 1.63
C SER A 89 -9.33 3.48 1.26
N LYS A 90 -9.05 3.46 -0.05
CA LYS A 90 -7.77 3.86 -0.62
C LYS A 90 -7.97 5.02 -1.58
N ALA A 91 -7.23 6.11 -1.38
CA ALA A 91 -7.07 7.14 -2.40
C ALA A 91 -6.01 6.67 -3.42
N PHE A 92 -6.42 6.40 -4.66
CA PHE A 92 -5.57 5.79 -5.67
C PHE A 92 -4.76 6.80 -6.48
N GLY A 93 -5.39 7.92 -6.85
CA GLY A 93 -4.75 8.91 -7.71
C GLY A 93 -5.48 10.23 -7.67
N ALA A 94 -4.70 11.31 -7.71
CA ALA A 94 -5.16 12.68 -7.79
C ALA A 94 -4.31 13.41 -8.83
N VAL A 95 -4.94 14.10 -9.77
CA VAL A 95 -4.26 14.92 -10.77
C VAL A 95 -4.97 16.25 -10.92
N VAL A 96 -4.19 17.32 -11.07
CA VAL A 96 -4.69 18.67 -11.34
C VAL A 96 -3.80 19.30 -12.41
N SER A 97 -4.44 19.88 -13.43
CA SER A 97 -3.77 20.62 -14.50
C SER A 97 -2.86 21.70 -13.92
N GLN A 98 -1.70 21.92 -14.57
CA GLN A 98 -0.67 22.83 -14.06
C GLN A 98 -1.21 24.25 -13.85
N GLU A 99 -2.05 24.72 -14.78
CA GLU A 99 -2.71 26.03 -14.78
C GLU A 99 -3.60 26.23 -13.54
N PHE A 100 -4.11 25.14 -12.95
CA PHE A 100 -5.11 25.16 -11.88
C PHE A 100 -4.56 24.74 -10.50
N ARG A 101 -3.26 24.45 -10.38
CA ARG A 101 -2.67 23.97 -9.11
C ARG A 101 -2.79 24.94 -7.93
N LYS A 102 -2.86 26.25 -8.19
CA LYS A 102 -2.98 27.30 -7.14
C LYS A 102 -4.41 27.49 -6.62
N HIS A 103 -5.39 26.77 -7.15
CA HIS A 103 -6.79 26.87 -6.74
C HIS A 103 -7.19 25.83 -5.67
N ASN A 104 -6.23 25.16 -5.02
CA ASN A 104 -6.48 24.16 -3.96
C ASN A 104 -7.43 23.02 -4.37
N LEU A 105 -7.57 22.73 -5.67
CA LEU A 105 -8.55 21.75 -6.17
C LEU A 105 -8.33 20.36 -5.58
N ALA A 106 -7.08 19.88 -5.53
CA ALA A 106 -6.77 18.56 -4.97
C ALA A 106 -7.20 18.46 -3.48
N PHE A 107 -6.96 19.51 -2.70
CA PHE A 107 -7.39 19.59 -1.30
C PHE A 107 -8.91 19.55 -1.18
N MET A 108 -9.61 20.38 -1.94
CA MET A 108 -11.08 20.43 -1.89
C MET A 108 -11.71 19.11 -2.32
N MET A 109 -11.24 18.52 -3.42
CA MET A 109 -11.76 17.23 -3.90
C MET A 109 -11.52 16.11 -2.87
N MET A 110 -10.31 16.01 -2.31
CA MET A 110 -10.00 15.01 -1.28
C MET A 110 -10.82 15.23 -0.03
N LYS A 111 -10.97 16.48 0.42
CA LYS A 111 -11.78 16.82 1.60
C LYS A 111 -13.25 16.46 1.40
N LEU A 112 -13.82 16.75 0.23
CA LEU A 112 -15.21 16.40 -0.09
C LEU A 112 -15.47 14.89 0.01
N VAL A 113 -14.58 14.08 -0.58
CA VAL A 113 -14.71 12.61 -0.47
C VAL A 113 -14.48 12.15 0.96
N LEU A 114 -13.43 12.63 1.62
CA LEU A 114 -13.08 12.24 2.99
C LEU A 114 -14.24 12.52 3.95
N ASP A 115 -14.73 13.76 3.98
CA ASP A 115 -15.85 14.17 4.85
C ASP A 115 -17.11 13.34 4.55
N ASP A 116 -17.41 13.03 3.27
CA ASP A 116 -18.57 12.22 2.90
C ASP A 116 -18.46 10.77 3.42
N ILE A 117 -17.32 10.10 3.18
CA ILE A 117 -17.17 8.67 3.49
C ILE A 117 -16.84 8.39 4.95
N THR A 118 -16.23 9.34 5.69
CA THR A 118 -15.88 9.14 7.11
C THR A 118 -16.89 9.76 8.07
N THR A 119 -17.45 10.92 7.73
CA THR A 119 -18.23 11.72 8.68
C THR A 119 -19.71 11.73 8.32
N ASN A 120 -20.06 12.12 7.09
CA ASN A 120 -21.47 12.32 6.71
C ASN A 120 -22.22 10.99 6.59
N LYS A 121 -21.57 9.97 6.04
CA LYS A 121 -22.18 8.65 5.79
C LYS A 121 -21.60 7.53 6.64
N ASP A 122 -20.50 7.78 7.38
CA ASP A 122 -19.84 6.78 8.23
C ASP A 122 -19.63 5.42 7.51
N LEU A 123 -19.17 5.47 6.26
CA LEU A 123 -19.00 4.28 5.42
C LEU A 123 -17.71 3.52 5.78
N VAL A 124 -16.64 4.27 6.04
CA VAL A 124 -15.32 3.71 6.33
C VAL A 124 -14.77 4.30 7.62
N ASP A 125 -13.94 3.52 8.31
CA ASP A 125 -13.32 3.98 9.54
C ASP A 125 -11.86 4.41 9.33
N LEU A 126 -11.26 4.11 8.17
CA LEU A 126 -9.94 4.59 7.78
C LEU A 126 -9.83 4.80 6.27
N VAL A 127 -8.97 5.74 5.89
CA VAL A 127 -8.60 6.01 4.50
C VAL A 127 -7.08 6.01 4.42
N TYR A 128 -6.48 5.33 3.45
CA TYR A 128 -5.04 5.40 3.25
C TYR A 128 -4.66 5.79 1.82
N ALA A 129 -3.44 6.26 1.66
CA ALA A 129 -2.89 6.68 0.38
C ALA A 129 -1.41 6.38 0.33
N THR A 130 -0.89 6.16 -0.88
CA THR A 130 0.54 6.23 -1.14
C THR A 130 0.85 7.56 -1.83
N THR A 131 1.95 8.19 -1.43
CA THR A 131 2.41 9.45 -2.03
C THR A 131 3.79 9.25 -2.63
N ARG A 132 3.95 9.57 -3.91
CA ARG A 132 5.25 9.65 -4.58
C ARG A 132 6.18 10.65 -3.89
N THR A 133 7.48 10.39 -3.93
CA THR A 133 8.49 11.27 -3.32
C THR A 133 9.22 12.18 -4.30
N ALA A 134 8.80 12.28 -5.57
CA ALA A 134 9.43 13.18 -6.54
C ALA A 134 9.29 14.67 -6.16
N ASN A 135 8.29 15.00 -5.34
CA ASN A 135 8.11 16.33 -4.73
C ASN A 135 7.33 16.23 -3.40
N HIS A 136 7.33 17.31 -2.63
CA HIS A 136 6.66 17.35 -1.32
C HIS A 136 5.15 17.57 -1.38
N ALA A 137 4.58 17.95 -2.53
CA ALA A 137 3.21 18.47 -2.59
C ALA A 137 2.15 17.42 -2.16
N PRO A 138 2.17 16.16 -2.65
CA PRO A 138 1.24 15.13 -2.18
C PRO A 138 1.37 14.84 -0.68
N GLN A 139 2.60 14.85 -0.15
CA GLN A 139 2.86 14.59 1.28
C GLN A 139 2.29 15.71 2.17
N LYS A 140 2.46 16.97 1.76
CA LYS A 140 1.90 18.14 2.46
C LYS A 140 0.38 18.20 2.32
N LEU A 141 -0.16 17.77 1.19
CA LEU A 141 -1.61 17.70 0.94
C LEU A 141 -2.29 16.72 1.90
N THR A 142 -1.75 15.50 2.04
CA THR A 142 -2.32 14.52 2.98
C THR A 142 -2.13 14.98 4.44
N GLU A 143 -1.00 15.64 4.75
CA GLU A 143 -0.79 16.25 6.06
C GLU A 143 -1.83 17.32 6.41
N SER A 144 -2.17 18.23 5.48
CA SER A 144 -3.17 19.27 5.74
C SER A 144 -4.59 18.72 5.87
N LEU A 145 -4.84 17.50 5.38
CA LEU A 145 -6.10 16.76 5.54
C LEU A 145 -6.14 15.90 6.80
N GLY A 146 -5.12 15.97 7.66
CA GLY A 146 -5.07 15.23 8.92
C GLY A 146 -4.58 13.77 8.78
N PHE A 147 -3.98 13.39 7.65
CA PHE A 147 -3.38 12.08 7.53
C PHE A 147 -2.06 12.00 8.30
N ILE A 148 -1.87 10.89 8.99
CA ILE A 148 -0.66 10.54 9.72
C ILE A 148 0.29 9.73 8.84
N LYS A 149 1.58 9.78 9.14
CA LYS A 149 2.65 9.20 8.33
C LYS A 149 2.98 7.83 8.91
N LEU A 150 2.96 6.81 8.07
CA LEU A 150 2.99 5.42 8.51
C LEU A 150 4.25 4.67 8.09
N GLY A 151 4.92 5.12 7.03
CA GLY A 151 6.14 4.48 6.56
C GLY A 151 6.63 5.00 5.23
N ILE A 152 7.68 4.36 4.74
CA ILE A 152 8.31 4.64 3.46
C ILE A 152 8.69 3.32 2.79
N PHE A 153 8.55 3.27 1.48
CA PHE A 153 8.82 2.10 0.66
C PHE A 153 9.88 2.48 -0.38
N PRO A 154 11.16 2.18 -0.11
CA PRO A 154 12.23 2.41 -1.07
C PRO A 154 12.07 1.53 -2.31
N ASN A 155 12.27 2.12 -3.50
CA ASN A 155 12.24 1.43 -4.80
C ASN A 155 10.99 0.57 -5.07
N THR A 156 9.82 0.97 -4.58
CA THR A 156 8.55 0.21 -4.74
C THR A 156 8.15 0.00 -6.18
N HIS A 157 8.43 0.97 -7.04
CA HIS A 157 8.11 0.93 -8.46
C HIS A 157 9.36 1.25 -9.28
N LYS A 158 9.50 0.60 -10.42
CA LYS A 158 10.55 0.84 -11.42
C LYS A 158 9.90 0.94 -12.80
N VAL A 159 9.69 2.18 -13.25
CA VAL A 159 9.11 2.46 -14.58
C VAL A 159 10.18 3.00 -15.52
N GLN A 160 10.59 4.25 -15.35
CA GLN A 160 11.79 4.82 -15.99
C GLN A 160 12.93 4.87 -14.97
N ASP A 161 12.65 5.45 -13.81
CA ASP A 161 13.53 5.47 -12.64
C ASP A 161 12.94 4.63 -11.50
N ASN A 162 13.76 4.34 -10.48
CA ASN A 162 13.30 3.82 -9.20
C ASN A 162 12.48 4.88 -8.47
N GLU A 163 11.28 4.52 -8.04
CA GLU A 163 10.41 5.39 -7.27
C GLU A 163 10.28 4.91 -5.83
N THR A 164 10.54 5.83 -4.90
CA THR A 164 10.19 5.66 -3.50
C THR A 164 8.80 6.25 -3.25
N HIS A 165 7.99 5.53 -2.47
CA HIS A 165 6.65 5.97 -2.07
C HIS A 165 6.57 6.06 -0.55
N CYS A 166 5.71 6.95 -0.05
CA CYS A 166 5.39 7.01 1.37
C CYS A 166 3.98 6.50 1.64
N LEU A 167 3.75 5.95 2.83
CA LEU A 167 2.42 5.55 3.30
C LEU A 167 1.85 6.57 4.28
N THR A 168 0.57 6.91 4.09
CA THR A 168 -0.17 7.78 5.00
C THR A 168 -1.60 7.30 5.16
N ALA A 169 -2.21 7.56 6.32
CA ALA A 169 -3.62 7.25 6.56
C ALA A 169 -4.33 8.30 7.41
N TYR A 170 -5.61 8.48 7.15
CA TYR A 170 -6.57 9.14 8.01
C TYR A 170 -7.31 8.06 8.82
N LEU A 171 -7.30 8.20 10.14
CA LEU A 171 -7.96 7.27 11.05
C LEU A 171 -9.11 7.99 11.74
N THR A 172 -10.31 7.45 11.65
CA THR A 172 -11.43 7.95 12.45
C THR A 172 -11.24 7.60 13.92
N GLU A 173 -11.89 8.35 14.82
CA GLU A 173 -11.95 8.01 16.23
C GLU A 173 -12.49 6.59 16.47
N LYS A 174 -13.50 6.21 15.69
CA LYS A 174 -14.11 4.86 15.71
C LYS A 174 -13.11 3.76 15.35
N ALA A 175 -12.19 4.00 14.40
CA ALA A 175 -11.12 3.05 14.12
C ALA A 175 -10.20 2.88 15.33
N LEU A 176 -9.80 3.99 15.97
CA LEU A 176 -8.93 3.97 17.15
C LEU A 176 -9.59 3.30 18.37
N GLN A 177 -10.88 3.56 18.61
CA GLN A 177 -11.65 2.92 19.68
C GLN A 177 -11.75 1.40 19.50
N ARG A 178 -11.89 0.92 18.25
CA ARG A 178 -11.96 -0.51 17.92
C ARG A 178 -10.59 -1.19 17.85
N ARG A 179 -9.50 -0.43 17.98
CA ARG A 179 -8.14 -0.94 17.85
C ARG A 179 -7.78 -1.84 19.02
N ARG A 180 -7.22 -3.00 18.72
CA ARG A 180 -6.61 -3.90 19.70
C ARG A 180 -5.35 -3.24 20.24
N ARG A 181 -5.32 -2.97 21.55
CA ARG A 181 -4.18 -2.31 22.19
C ARG A 181 -3.03 -3.29 22.47
N LYS A 182 -1.86 -2.74 22.77
CA LYS A 182 -0.60 -3.40 23.15
C LYS A 182 -0.13 -4.40 22.07
N PRO A 183 0.25 -3.92 20.88
CA PRO A 183 0.82 -4.77 19.83
C PRO A 183 2.05 -5.53 20.36
N ARG A 184 2.29 -6.74 19.86
CA ARG A 184 3.41 -7.62 20.21
C ARG A 184 4.38 -7.65 19.05
N ILE A 185 5.45 -6.85 19.16
CA ILE A 185 6.36 -6.61 18.05
C ILE A 185 7.78 -7.04 18.38
N ILE A 186 8.55 -7.38 17.35
CA ILE A 186 10.00 -7.58 17.47
C ILE A 186 10.74 -6.24 17.65
N PRO A 187 11.95 -6.22 18.23
CA PRO A 187 12.72 -4.99 18.46
C PRO A 187 12.91 -4.11 17.22
N GLU A 188 13.10 -4.71 16.06
CA GLU A 188 13.38 -4.04 14.78
C GLU A 188 12.17 -3.26 14.25
N VAL A 189 10.97 -3.63 14.69
CA VAL A 189 9.72 -2.91 14.37
C VAL A 189 9.47 -1.75 15.35
N ALA A 190 10.05 -1.79 16.55
CA ALA A 190 9.79 -0.80 17.60
C ALA A 190 10.07 0.66 17.18
N PRO A 191 11.15 0.99 16.43
CA PRO A 191 11.38 2.34 15.94
C PRO A 191 10.25 2.86 15.03
N PHE A 192 9.75 2.02 14.12
CA PHE A 192 8.63 2.36 13.23
C PHE A 192 7.34 2.60 14.02
N TYR A 193 7.07 1.73 14.99
CA TYR A 193 5.95 1.91 15.92
C TYR A 193 6.05 3.23 16.67
N ASP A 194 7.22 3.56 17.20
CA ASP A 194 7.42 4.77 18.00
C ASP A 194 7.20 6.07 17.20
N ILE A 195 7.55 6.08 15.91
CA ILE A 195 7.27 7.22 15.02
C ILE A 195 5.75 7.42 14.87
N VAL A 196 4.99 6.34 14.69
CA VAL A 196 3.52 6.40 14.58
C VAL A 196 2.88 6.73 15.93
N ARG A 197 3.33 6.07 17.00
CA ARG A 197 2.85 6.25 18.37
C ARG A 197 2.86 7.72 18.78
N LYS A 198 3.93 8.44 18.47
CA LYS A 198 4.09 9.86 18.84
C LYS A 198 3.13 10.80 18.11
N GLN A 199 2.65 10.42 16.92
CA GLN A 199 1.71 11.26 16.15
C GLN A 199 0.29 11.22 16.72
N ILE A 200 -0.14 10.08 17.29
CA ILE A 200 -1.53 9.83 17.72
C ILE A 200 -1.61 9.27 19.14
N SER A 201 -0.57 9.45 19.94
CA SER A 201 -0.50 9.10 21.37
C SER A 201 -0.90 7.64 21.70
N LEU A 202 -0.42 6.66 20.92
CA LEU A 202 -0.67 5.25 21.24
C LEU A 202 0.05 4.80 22.53
N GLU A 203 -0.40 3.71 23.13
CA GLU A 203 0.31 3.10 24.25
C GLU A 203 1.67 2.50 23.85
N ARG A 204 2.51 2.11 24.82
CA ARG A 204 3.76 1.39 24.51
C ARG A 204 3.46 -0.03 24.00
N PRO A 205 4.27 -0.58 23.07
CA PRO A 205 4.08 -1.93 22.57
C PRO A 205 4.65 -2.94 23.58
N GLN A 206 4.33 -4.21 23.40
CA GLN A 206 5.06 -5.32 24.02
C GLN A 206 6.18 -5.75 23.08
N ILE A 207 7.43 -5.46 23.46
CA ILE A 207 8.59 -5.94 22.70
C ILE A 207 8.80 -7.41 23.03
N LYS A 208 8.93 -8.24 22.01
CA LYS A 208 9.15 -9.69 22.11
C LYS A 208 10.42 -10.05 21.35
N ASN A 209 11.46 -10.42 22.10
CA ASN A 209 12.69 -10.98 21.54
C ASN A 209 12.40 -12.43 21.13
N VAL A 210 12.11 -12.63 19.85
CA VAL A 210 11.88 -13.95 19.26
C VAL A 210 13.05 -14.24 18.31
N LYS A 211 13.62 -15.43 18.44
CA LYS A 211 14.54 -16.01 17.46
C LYS A 211 13.78 -17.06 16.65
N GLY A 212 13.89 -16.95 15.33
CA GLY A 212 13.46 -17.95 14.36
C GLY A 212 14.58 -18.94 14.06
N GLU A 213 14.26 -19.93 13.24
CA GLU A 213 15.19 -21.00 12.83
C GLU A 213 16.38 -20.47 12.01
N TYR A 214 16.22 -19.32 11.35
CA TYR A 214 17.19 -18.74 10.42
C TYR A 214 17.81 -17.43 10.93
N SER A 215 17.50 -17.01 12.16
CA SER A 215 17.92 -15.71 12.69
C SER A 215 19.43 -15.58 12.92
N ASP A 216 20.12 -16.70 13.13
CA ASP A 216 21.57 -16.69 13.32
C ASP A 216 22.33 -16.76 11.98
N HIS A 217 21.62 -16.89 10.85
CA HIS A 217 22.17 -16.94 9.48
C HIS A 217 23.27 -18.00 9.24
N THR A 218 23.32 -19.02 10.10
CA THR A 218 24.30 -20.12 10.02
C THR A 218 23.93 -21.19 9.00
N GLN A 219 22.66 -21.24 8.60
CA GLN A 219 22.13 -22.17 7.62
C GLN A 219 21.40 -21.43 6.51
N LYS A 220 21.47 -22.00 5.30
CA LYS A 220 20.77 -21.48 4.13
C LYS A 220 19.28 -21.82 4.25
N ILE A 221 18.42 -20.85 4.00
CA ILE A 221 16.97 -21.07 3.93
C ILE A 221 16.68 -22.01 2.73
N PRO A 222 16.05 -23.18 2.95
CA PRO A 222 15.64 -24.07 1.86
C PRO A 222 14.57 -23.41 1.01
N LEU A 223 14.42 -23.85 -0.23
CA LEU A 223 13.57 -23.16 -1.19
C LEU A 223 12.55 -24.12 -1.80
N LEU A 224 11.29 -23.70 -1.76
CA LEU A 224 10.19 -24.38 -2.39
C LEU A 224 10.30 -24.27 -3.92
N ASN A 225 9.91 -25.33 -4.61
CA ASN A 225 9.81 -25.32 -6.07
C ASN A 225 8.43 -24.77 -6.47
N PHE A 226 8.38 -23.48 -6.83
CA PHE A 226 7.13 -22.84 -7.26
C PHE A 226 6.97 -22.87 -8.79
N GLU A 227 5.80 -23.33 -9.21
CA GLU A 227 5.23 -23.03 -10.52
C GLU A 227 4.46 -21.71 -10.47
N ALA A 228 4.47 -20.96 -11.57
CA ALA A 228 3.82 -19.66 -11.68
C ALA A 228 2.65 -19.74 -12.66
N ILE A 229 1.44 -19.48 -12.17
CA ILE A 229 0.20 -19.46 -12.97
C ILE A 229 -0.28 -18.00 -13.10
N THR A 230 -0.53 -17.56 -14.33
CA THR A 230 -0.99 -16.19 -14.67
C THR A 230 -2.38 -16.16 -15.33
N ALA A 231 -3.07 -17.30 -15.39
CA ALA A 231 -4.42 -17.41 -15.96
C ALA A 231 -5.46 -16.70 -15.06
N GLN A 232 -5.80 -15.46 -15.39
CA GLN A 232 -6.57 -14.57 -14.49
C GLN A 232 -7.90 -15.14 -14.01
N GLU A 233 -8.73 -15.68 -14.90
CA GLU A 233 -10.04 -16.23 -14.49
C GLU A 233 -9.88 -17.47 -13.62
N PHE A 234 -8.91 -18.33 -13.92
CA PHE A 234 -8.58 -19.47 -13.06
C PHE A 234 -8.17 -19.01 -11.65
N ILE A 235 -7.29 -18.01 -11.56
CA ILE A 235 -6.82 -17.46 -10.29
C ILE A 235 -7.99 -16.86 -9.51
N LYS A 236 -8.83 -16.04 -10.14
CA LYS A 236 -10.02 -15.44 -9.51
C LYS A 236 -10.97 -16.51 -8.97
N HIS A 237 -11.26 -17.54 -9.77
CA HIS A 237 -12.16 -18.63 -9.35
C HIS A 237 -11.59 -19.45 -8.20
N ARG A 238 -10.28 -19.72 -8.20
CA ARG A 238 -9.62 -20.44 -7.11
C ARG A 238 -9.54 -19.60 -5.85
N TYR A 239 -9.18 -18.32 -5.98
CA TYR A 239 -9.07 -17.37 -4.88
C TYR A 239 -10.40 -17.20 -4.13
N LYS A 240 -11.54 -17.16 -4.82
CA LYS A 240 -12.87 -17.11 -4.17
C LYS A 240 -13.16 -18.29 -3.24
N LYS A 241 -12.48 -19.42 -3.42
CA LYS A 241 -12.66 -20.64 -2.61
C LYS A 241 -11.57 -20.83 -1.56
N ILE A 242 -10.54 -19.98 -1.55
CA ILE A 242 -9.42 -20.15 -0.65
C ILE A 242 -9.88 -19.96 0.80
N LYS A 243 -9.37 -20.81 1.68
CA LYS A 243 -9.32 -20.53 3.10
C LYS A 243 -7.88 -20.22 3.42
N GLN A 244 -7.60 -19.00 3.87
CA GLN A 244 -6.28 -18.67 4.35
C GLN A 244 -5.98 -19.55 5.56
N THR A 245 -4.84 -20.22 5.56
CA THR A 245 -4.41 -21.11 6.66
C THR A 245 -2.99 -20.77 7.09
N SER A 246 -2.62 -21.22 8.29
CA SER A 246 -1.27 -21.04 8.83
C SER A 246 -0.90 -19.56 8.89
N PHE A 247 0.30 -19.17 8.44
CA PHE A 247 0.80 -17.80 8.55
C PHE A 247 -0.02 -16.79 7.75
N PHE A 248 -0.72 -17.21 6.69
CA PHE A 248 -1.52 -16.30 5.87
C PHE A 248 -2.74 -15.75 6.62
N GLU A 249 -3.26 -16.47 7.64
CA GLU A 249 -4.29 -15.94 8.54
C GLU A 249 -3.87 -14.65 9.25
N HIS A 250 -2.57 -14.40 9.35
CA HIS A 250 -1.96 -13.21 9.95
C HIS A 250 -1.64 -12.11 8.94
N THR A 251 -1.83 -12.37 7.65
CA THR A 251 -1.60 -11.40 6.57
C THR A 251 -2.88 -10.62 6.22
N VAL A 252 -2.73 -9.54 5.46
CA VAL A 252 -3.83 -8.76 4.90
C VAL A 252 -3.34 -7.97 3.68
N MET A 253 -4.07 -7.95 2.57
CA MET A 253 -3.80 -6.96 1.52
C MET A 253 -5.10 -6.38 0.96
N PRO A 254 -5.47 -5.16 1.35
CA PRO A 254 -6.68 -4.54 0.83
C PRO A 254 -6.42 -3.97 -0.58
N PHE A 255 -7.48 -3.91 -1.39
CA PHE A 255 -7.51 -3.27 -2.71
C PHE A 255 -6.53 -3.84 -3.76
N HIS A 256 -6.24 -5.15 -3.67
CA HIS A 256 -5.42 -5.87 -4.64
C HIS A 256 -6.11 -7.16 -5.04
N ASP A 257 -6.33 -7.32 -6.35
CA ASP A 257 -6.82 -8.57 -6.92
C ASP A 257 -5.62 -9.43 -7.35
N PRO A 258 -5.56 -10.71 -6.95
CA PRO A 258 -4.47 -11.57 -7.34
C PRO A 258 -4.53 -11.84 -8.84
N ASN A 259 -3.37 -11.72 -9.50
CA ASN A 259 -3.17 -12.02 -10.92
C ASN A 259 -1.98 -12.96 -11.17
N LEU A 260 -1.35 -13.45 -10.08
CA LEU A 260 -0.32 -14.47 -10.08
C LEU A 260 -0.62 -15.45 -8.95
N LEU A 261 -0.51 -16.74 -9.24
CA LEU A 261 -0.52 -17.81 -8.25
C LEU A 261 0.82 -18.53 -8.32
N LEU A 262 1.55 -18.55 -7.20
CA LEU A 262 2.69 -19.42 -7.00
C LEU A 262 2.22 -20.68 -6.28
N ILE A 263 2.47 -21.85 -6.86
CA ILE A 263 2.00 -23.13 -6.33
C ILE A 263 3.10 -24.18 -6.38
N THR A 264 3.23 -25.00 -5.33
CA THR A 264 4.14 -26.15 -5.34
C THR A 264 3.50 -27.33 -6.10
N PRO A 265 4.29 -28.23 -6.73
CA PRO A 265 3.73 -29.37 -7.47
C PRO A 265 2.80 -30.28 -6.67
N ASP A 266 3.05 -30.40 -5.36
CA ASP A 266 2.22 -31.16 -4.42
C ASP A 266 0.96 -30.40 -3.97
N GLN A 267 0.78 -29.14 -4.41
CA GLN A 267 -0.27 -28.20 -4.00
C GLN A 267 -0.30 -27.94 -2.48
N GLY A 268 0.79 -28.27 -1.77
CA GLY A 268 0.91 -28.06 -0.33
C GLY A 268 1.11 -26.59 0.04
N THR A 269 1.56 -25.75 -0.90
CA THR A 269 1.68 -24.31 -0.73
C THR A 269 1.13 -23.57 -1.94
N GLU A 270 0.25 -22.61 -1.67
CA GLU A 270 -0.32 -21.67 -2.65
C GLU A 270 -0.14 -20.24 -2.14
N VAL A 271 0.40 -19.38 -2.99
CA VAL A 271 0.57 -17.96 -2.70
C VAL A 271 -0.05 -17.14 -3.81
N TYR A 272 -1.07 -16.38 -3.45
CA TYR A 272 -1.78 -15.46 -4.34
C TYR A 272 -1.11 -14.11 -4.25
N MET A 273 -0.68 -13.60 -5.40
CA MET A 273 0.04 -12.35 -5.51
C MET A 273 -0.61 -11.44 -6.53
N THR A 274 -0.45 -10.15 -6.31
CA THR A 274 -0.59 -9.17 -7.38
C THR A 274 0.81 -8.80 -7.83
N PHE A 275 1.06 -8.83 -9.14
CA PHE A 275 2.27 -8.28 -9.74
C PHE A 275 1.91 -7.37 -10.93
N ASN A 276 2.73 -6.35 -11.15
CA ASN A 276 2.58 -5.44 -12.27
C ASN A 276 3.91 -5.36 -13.02
N ALA A 277 3.99 -6.00 -14.19
CA ALA A 277 5.21 -6.03 -14.98
C ALA A 277 5.66 -4.64 -15.47
N LYS A 278 4.74 -3.68 -15.64
CA LYS A 278 5.05 -2.33 -16.15
C LYS A 278 5.89 -1.52 -15.16
N ASP A 279 5.64 -1.69 -13.87
CA ASP A 279 6.34 -0.96 -12.81
C ASP A 279 7.10 -1.87 -11.83
N LYS A 280 7.18 -3.17 -12.15
CA LYS A 280 7.91 -4.21 -11.41
C LYS A 280 7.54 -4.33 -9.92
N TYR A 281 6.34 -3.89 -9.56
CA TYR A 281 5.78 -4.04 -8.22
C TYR A 281 5.14 -5.42 -8.05
N SER A 282 5.32 -6.02 -6.87
CA SER A 282 4.58 -7.22 -6.48
C SER A 282 4.23 -7.21 -4.99
N VAL A 283 3.15 -7.90 -4.63
CA VAL A 283 2.66 -7.99 -3.25
C VAL A 283 1.98 -9.33 -3.00
N VAL A 284 2.21 -9.88 -1.81
CA VAL A 284 1.49 -11.07 -1.32
C VAL A 284 0.10 -10.66 -0.88
N VAL A 285 -0.93 -11.25 -1.50
CA VAL A 285 -2.35 -10.96 -1.22
C VAL A 285 -2.92 -11.93 -0.20
N ALA A 286 -2.64 -13.22 -0.39
CA ALA A 286 -3.11 -14.30 0.47
C ALA A 286 -2.34 -15.58 0.16
N GLY A 287 -2.64 -16.65 0.89
CA GLY A 287 -2.14 -17.97 0.57
C GLY A 287 -2.64 -19.04 1.53
N MET A 288 -2.14 -20.24 1.31
CA MET A 288 -2.23 -21.36 2.22
C MET A 288 -0.91 -22.15 2.14
N THR A 289 -0.51 -22.80 3.22
CA THR A 289 0.73 -23.57 3.21
C THR A 289 0.75 -24.64 4.31
N ASN A 290 1.36 -25.78 3.99
CA ASN A 290 1.74 -26.83 4.93
C ASN A 290 3.18 -26.66 5.44
N GLU A 291 3.94 -25.72 4.87
CA GLU A 291 5.28 -25.36 5.35
C GLU A 291 5.18 -24.80 6.78
N LYS A 292 6.15 -25.13 7.63
CA LYS A 292 6.21 -24.73 9.04
C LYS A 292 6.98 -23.43 9.26
N SER A 293 7.87 -23.08 8.34
CA SER A 293 8.64 -21.84 8.39
C SER A 293 8.13 -20.81 7.40
N PHE A 294 7.70 -19.64 7.90
CA PHE A 294 7.29 -18.57 6.99
C PHE A 294 8.50 -17.96 6.27
N ALA A 295 9.69 -18.05 6.86
CA ALA A 295 10.93 -17.60 6.22
C ALA A 295 11.22 -18.39 4.94
N VAL A 296 10.98 -19.71 4.95
CA VAL A 296 11.10 -20.59 3.77
C VAL A 296 10.14 -20.16 2.67
N VAL A 297 8.87 -19.91 3.01
CA VAL A 297 7.86 -19.45 2.04
C VAL A 297 8.25 -18.09 1.45
N LEU A 298 8.64 -17.13 2.28
CA LEU A 298 9.01 -15.77 1.86
C LEU A 298 10.29 -15.72 1.02
N GLU A 299 11.35 -16.46 1.38
CA GLU A 299 12.56 -16.53 0.55
C GLU A 299 12.25 -17.18 -0.80
N SER A 300 11.41 -18.21 -0.81
CA SER A 300 10.98 -18.89 -2.04
C SER A 300 10.15 -17.96 -2.96
N ILE A 301 9.23 -17.18 -2.38
CA ILE A 301 8.50 -16.13 -3.10
C ILE A 301 9.49 -15.10 -3.66
N ALA A 302 10.37 -14.56 -2.82
CA ALA A 302 11.32 -13.51 -3.20
C ALA A 302 12.20 -13.94 -4.38
N ARG A 303 12.74 -15.16 -4.32
CA ARG A 303 13.49 -15.75 -5.43
C ARG A 303 12.63 -15.86 -6.68
N LYS A 304 11.43 -16.43 -6.59
CA LYS A 304 10.57 -16.68 -7.75
C LYS A 304 10.13 -15.38 -8.43
N VAL A 305 9.74 -14.36 -7.68
CA VAL A 305 9.34 -13.07 -8.29
C VAL A 305 10.53 -12.31 -8.85
N SER A 306 11.72 -12.45 -8.27
CA SER A 306 12.95 -11.91 -8.83
C SER A 306 13.31 -12.59 -10.17
N GLU A 307 13.17 -13.92 -10.28
CA GLU A 307 13.31 -14.67 -11.54
C GLU A 307 12.30 -14.21 -12.61
N LEU A 308 11.10 -13.81 -12.19
CA LEU A 308 10.07 -13.22 -13.07
C LEU A 308 10.37 -11.74 -13.42
N GLY A 309 11.52 -11.20 -13.00
CA GLY A 309 11.98 -9.85 -13.36
C GLY A 309 11.38 -8.72 -12.54
N MET A 310 10.74 -9.03 -11.39
CA MET A 310 10.23 -8.01 -10.47
C MET A 310 11.36 -7.33 -9.70
N ALA A 311 11.13 -6.09 -9.29
CA ALA A 311 12.10 -5.26 -8.57
C ALA A 311 11.78 -5.18 -7.07
N TYR A 312 10.56 -5.52 -6.69
CA TYR A 312 10.01 -5.28 -5.37
C TYR A 312 8.97 -6.32 -4.99
N VAL A 313 8.96 -6.73 -3.73
CA VAL A 313 7.89 -7.52 -3.13
C VAL A 313 7.60 -7.04 -1.71
N GLU A 314 6.32 -6.99 -1.33
CA GLU A 314 5.90 -6.70 0.04
C GLU A 314 4.90 -7.71 0.60
N VAL A 315 4.83 -7.76 1.92
CA VAL A 315 3.85 -8.51 2.69
C VAL A 315 3.44 -7.70 3.91
N ILE A 316 2.16 -7.70 4.25
CA ILE A 316 1.62 -7.03 5.43
C ILE A 316 1.26 -8.10 6.46
N ILE A 317 1.85 -8.00 7.64
CA ILE A 317 1.73 -8.97 8.73
C ILE A 317 1.13 -8.26 9.94
N ASP A 318 0.26 -8.93 10.69
CA ASP A 318 -0.26 -8.33 11.93
C ASP A 318 0.85 -8.04 12.96
N ALA A 319 0.64 -6.99 13.75
CA ALA A 319 1.57 -6.55 14.77
C ALA A 319 1.47 -7.37 16.08
N TYR A 320 0.87 -8.57 16.06
CA TYR A 320 0.64 -9.41 17.26
C TYR A 320 1.30 -10.79 17.17
N SER A 321 1.94 -11.09 16.03
CA SER A 321 2.55 -12.38 15.72
C SER A 321 4.07 -12.23 15.55
N PRO A 322 4.83 -12.06 16.66
CA PRO A 322 6.25 -11.73 16.60
C PRO A 322 7.13 -12.82 15.98
N SER A 323 6.72 -14.10 16.00
CA SER A 323 7.41 -15.17 15.26
C SER A 323 7.33 -14.98 13.75
N ILE A 324 6.15 -14.64 13.23
CA ILE A 324 5.93 -14.38 11.80
C ILE A 324 6.68 -13.10 11.36
N GLN A 325 6.72 -12.07 12.22
CA GLN A 325 7.52 -10.88 12.00
C GLN A 325 9.03 -11.19 11.94
N ARG A 326 9.51 -12.09 12.82
CA ARG A 326 10.90 -12.55 12.80
C ARG A 326 11.23 -13.31 11.52
N ASP A 327 10.38 -14.25 11.13
CA ASP A 327 10.55 -15.03 9.90
C ASP A 327 10.62 -14.13 8.65
N ALA A 328 9.83 -13.05 8.60
CA ALA A 328 9.90 -12.08 7.51
C ALA A 328 11.26 -11.37 7.47
N LEU A 329 11.79 -10.96 8.62
CA LEU A 329 13.11 -10.34 8.71
C LEU A 329 14.23 -11.32 8.39
N ASP A 330 14.13 -12.57 8.83
CA ASP A 330 15.11 -13.63 8.52
C ASP A 330 15.16 -13.91 7.00
N ALA A 331 14.01 -13.85 6.31
CA ALA A 331 13.91 -13.86 4.85
C ALA A 331 14.25 -12.51 4.17
N ARG A 332 14.89 -11.60 4.92
CA ARG A 332 15.36 -10.28 4.49
C ARG A 332 14.29 -9.34 3.95
N PHE A 333 13.04 -9.51 4.38
CA PHE A 333 12.03 -8.47 4.23
C PHE A 333 12.19 -7.48 5.38
N ILE A 334 12.43 -6.22 5.05
CA ILE A 334 12.74 -5.17 6.01
C ILE A 334 11.44 -4.42 6.39
N PRO A 335 11.18 -4.15 7.68
CA PRO A 335 10.09 -3.27 8.09
C PRO A 335 10.17 -1.94 7.35
N SER A 336 9.07 -1.57 6.70
CA SER A 336 8.95 -0.38 5.86
C SER A 336 7.90 0.59 6.39
N ALA A 337 6.86 0.05 7.04
CA ALA A 337 5.80 0.85 7.64
C ALA A 337 5.17 0.17 8.86
N TYR A 338 4.62 0.99 9.76
CA TYR A 338 3.70 0.55 10.80
C TYR A 338 2.32 1.12 10.53
N PHE A 339 1.33 0.25 10.32
CA PHE A 339 -0.02 0.63 9.93
C PHE A 339 -1.02 0.28 11.04
N PRO A 340 -1.34 1.22 11.94
CA PRO A 340 -2.34 0.99 12.97
C PRO A 340 -3.71 0.79 12.33
N CYS A 341 -4.57 0.01 12.97
CA CYS A 341 -5.95 -0.19 12.52
C CYS A 341 -6.11 -0.87 11.14
N ALA A 342 -5.03 -1.34 10.51
CA ALA A 342 -5.02 -1.80 9.13
C ALA A 342 -5.91 -3.01 8.89
N LYS A 343 -5.93 -3.97 9.82
CA LYS A 343 -6.68 -5.22 9.68
C LYS A 343 -7.97 -5.22 10.49
N ARG A 344 -9.08 -5.72 9.94
CA ARG A 344 -10.37 -5.84 10.63
C ARG A 344 -10.74 -7.30 10.79
N MET A 345 -11.02 -7.73 12.02
CA MET A 345 -11.43 -9.09 12.34
C MET A 345 -12.28 -9.09 13.61
N GLY A 346 -13.42 -9.80 13.59
CA GLY A 346 -14.29 -9.93 14.77
C GLY A 346 -14.74 -8.59 15.39
N GLY A 347 -15.04 -7.59 14.55
CA GLY A 347 -15.45 -6.24 14.99
C GLY A 347 -14.31 -5.37 15.57
N LYS A 348 -13.12 -5.93 15.76
CA LYS A 348 -11.92 -5.22 16.20
C LYS A 348 -11.03 -4.86 15.02
N ARG A 349 -10.10 -3.95 15.31
CA ARG A 349 -9.03 -3.56 14.41
C ARG A 349 -7.66 -3.94 14.95
N TYR A 350 -6.79 -4.38 14.06
CA TYR A 350 -5.47 -4.89 14.37
C TYR A 350 -4.47 -4.03 13.62
N ASP A 351 -3.42 -3.65 14.32
CA ASP A 351 -2.28 -3.03 13.69
C ASP A 351 -1.52 -4.04 12.84
N CYS A 352 -0.84 -3.55 11.81
CA CYS A 352 0.00 -4.36 10.95
C CYS A 352 1.36 -3.68 10.75
N VAL A 353 2.33 -4.49 10.37
CA VAL A 353 3.66 -4.09 9.94
C VAL A 353 3.78 -4.47 8.48
N ILE A 354 4.25 -3.53 7.65
CA ILE A 354 4.51 -3.81 6.24
C ILE A 354 5.99 -4.08 6.11
N PHE A 355 6.32 -5.25 5.62
CA PHE A 355 7.68 -5.68 5.34
C PHE A 355 7.87 -5.72 3.83
N SER A 356 9.04 -5.26 3.37
CA SER A 356 9.33 -5.28 1.94
C SER A 356 10.76 -5.67 1.63
N ARG A 357 10.95 -6.17 0.42
CA ARG A 357 12.25 -6.54 -0.13
C ARG A 357 12.34 -5.99 -1.54
N THR A 358 13.43 -5.27 -1.78
CA THR A 358 13.80 -4.81 -3.13
C THR A 358 14.97 -5.64 -3.63
N PHE A 359 14.96 -5.92 -4.93
CA PHE A 359 16.01 -6.68 -5.63
C PHE A 359 16.96 -5.76 -6.40
N GLU A 360 16.71 -4.45 -6.35
CA GLU A 360 17.45 -3.41 -7.04
C GLU A 360 18.30 -2.63 -6.06
N VAL A 361 19.36 -2.00 -6.56
CA VAL A 361 20.16 -1.06 -5.75
C VAL A 361 19.28 0.11 -5.32
N LEU A 362 19.31 0.43 -4.04
CA LEU A 362 18.57 1.57 -3.47
C LEU A 362 19.01 2.88 -4.14
N ASP A 363 18.06 3.62 -4.72
CA ASP A 363 18.32 4.89 -5.39
C ASP A 363 17.43 6.00 -4.82
N PHE A 364 18.08 7.00 -4.23
CA PHE A 364 17.41 8.14 -3.58
C PHE A 364 17.67 9.48 -4.28
N ARG A 365 18.29 9.50 -5.47
CA ARG A 365 18.68 10.76 -6.16
C ARG A 365 17.51 11.72 -6.35
N ASN A 366 16.31 11.19 -6.62
CA ASN A 366 15.10 11.96 -6.89
C ASN A 366 14.13 12.04 -5.70
N VAL A 367 14.56 11.64 -4.49
CA VAL A 367 13.69 11.53 -3.32
C VAL A 367 13.63 12.84 -2.53
N LYS A 368 12.43 13.41 -2.47
CA LYS A 368 12.08 14.60 -1.69
C LYS A 368 11.02 14.23 -0.66
N ILE A 369 11.44 14.12 0.60
CA ILE A 369 10.57 13.70 1.72
C ILE A 369 10.56 14.72 2.86
N ILE A 370 9.39 14.91 3.47
CA ILE A 370 9.26 15.72 4.68
C ILE A 370 9.98 15.08 5.88
N SER A 371 10.25 15.88 6.92
CA SER A 371 11.11 15.50 8.06
C SER A 371 10.72 14.16 8.70
N LEU A 372 9.42 13.91 8.89
CA LEU A 372 8.96 12.68 9.56
C LEU A 372 9.23 11.41 8.74
N TYR A 373 9.12 11.48 7.40
CA TYR A 373 9.49 10.37 6.52
C TYR A 373 10.99 10.09 6.48
N LYS A 374 11.83 11.10 6.75
CA LYS A 374 13.29 10.88 6.89
C LYS A 374 13.61 9.94 8.06
N ASN A 375 12.81 9.98 9.13
CA ASN A 375 12.98 9.06 10.26
C ASN A 375 12.67 7.61 9.85
N PHE A 376 11.57 7.38 9.13
CA PHE A 376 11.27 6.05 8.59
C PHE A 376 12.37 5.55 7.65
N LEU A 377 12.87 6.42 6.75
CA LEU A 377 13.95 6.04 5.83
C LEU A 377 15.24 5.69 6.58
N ARG A 378 15.58 6.44 7.63
CA ARG A 378 16.76 6.15 8.46
C ARG A 378 16.68 4.77 9.11
N GLU A 379 15.54 4.45 9.72
CA GLU A 379 15.35 3.13 10.36
C GLU A 379 15.37 2.00 9.32
N TYR A 380 14.75 2.21 8.14
CA TYR A 380 14.83 1.24 7.05
C TYR A 380 16.28 1.02 6.61
N LEU A 381 17.04 2.08 6.35
CA LEU A 381 18.43 1.98 5.86
C LEU A 381 19.36 1.33 6.88
N LYS A 382 19.14 1.58 8.18
CA LYS A 382 19.85 0.91 9.26
C LYS A 382 19.64 -0.61 9.16
N LEU A 383 18.39 -1.07 9.15
CA LEU A 383 18.07 -2.50 9.08
C LEU A 383 18.53 -3.12 7.76
N TRP A 384 18.39 -2.40 6.64
CA TRP A 384 18.87 -2.87 5.34
C TRP A 384 20.39 -3.08 5.36
N ARG A 385 21.17 -2.13 5.88
CA ARG A 385 22.63 -2.27 6.00
C ARG A 385 23.00 -3.46 6.89
N GLU A 386 22.34 -3.59 8.03
CA GLU A 386 22.55 -4.72 8.96
C GLU A 386 22.31 -6.07 8.26
N ASN A 387 21.22 -6.19 7.47
CA ASN A 387 20.78 -7.47 6.88
C ASN A 387 21.38 -7.79 5.50
N TYR A 388 21.88 -6.81 4.74
CA TYR A 388 22.41 -7.04 3.39
C TYR A 388 23.91 -6.79 3.26
N ILE A 389 24.52 -6.05 4.18
CA ILE A 389 25.93 -5.69 4.13
C ILE A 389 26.66 -6.31 5.32
N GLU A 390 26.25 -5.98 6.54
CA GLU A 390 27.01 -6.33 7.75
C GLU A 390 27.01 -7.83 8.04
N LEU A 391 25.95 -8.57 7.69
CA LEU A 391 25.89 -10.02 7.86
C LEU A 391 27.02 -10.76 7.15
N VAL A 392 27.44 -10.30 5.96
CA VAL A 392 28.50 -10.95 5.18
C VAL A 392 29.82 -10.96 5.95
N PHE A 393 30.12 -9.88 6.66
CA PHE A 393 31.35 -9.73 7.45
C PHE A 393 31.31 -10.45 8.80
N LYS A 394 30.13 -10.84 9.28
CA LYS A 394 29.98 -11.59 10.55
C LYS A 394 30.23 -13.09 10.37
N THR A 395 30.05 -13.62 9.16
CA THR A 395 30.21 -15.05 8.84
C THR A 395 31.65 -15.54 8.81
N GLU A 396 32.67 -14.66 8.83
CA GLU A 396 34.10 -15.03 8.73
C GLU A 396 34.84 -15.20 10.08
N GLN A 397 34.17 -15.05 11.23
CA GLN A 397 34.80 -15.38 12.52
C GLN A 397 34.60 -16.85 12.88
N LYS A 398 35.34 -17.76 12.23
CA LYS A 398 35.64 -19.09 12.76
C LYS A 398 37.06 -19.53 12.43
#